data_AF-A0A1B8Y5Q3-F1
#
_entry.id   AF-A0A1B8Y5Q3-F1
#
_cell.length_a   1.000
_cell.length_b   1.000
_cell.length_c   1.000
_cell.angle_alpha   90.00
_cell.angle_beta   90.00
_cell.angle_gamma   90.00
#
_symmetry.space_group_name_H-M   'P 1'
#
loop_
_entity.id
_entity.type
_entity.pdbx_description
1 polymer ?
#
loop_
_entity_poly.entity_id
_entity_poly.type
_entity_poly.pdbx_seq_one_letter_code
_entity_poly.pdbx_strand_id
1 'polypeptide(L)'
;MGLYPNPAGYQQELNYKRLDGSFSAFGEKDEEGNTWLTAFVMQIFYAVSHFISVDEKHLYEAIAWLKSNQLPSGCFIRRGTLFKSSLQGGVNDETTLTAYVAAAILQIKWTEEDEMLQKALQCLQNSLPNVTSTYAMALLSFTFTLAKNFELRNSLLRSLYEKATITDDQVYWLLNPNQAPPTKTSPWAQPNSLQVEAASYVILSHLSLENPTKNDICNASKIASWLRQQQNPHGSFGSTQDTVVAFHALSRYAEISYTGHLGLEVTVELAEEGGAKHQFWVDNKTRFLLQKTRLDKVPGNYTTRVKGEGCVNLQVILKYNTKPAGKSPAFELRLRSSEDSCRNQSVSCYNLTICVQYTGQRQKTNMVLIQADLLSGFSSIPETINELENHHLVKKIEIKMDQIVIYIDELSHETQCFSFLARQDVLVENLASQLVKVYDFYQREEEVDAMYNLPRL
;
A
#
# COMPACT_ATOMS: atom_id res chain seq x y z
N MET A 1 11.42 -2.46 -23.36
CA MET A 1 10.04 -1.96 -23.25
C MET A 1 10.07 -0.77 -22.31
N GLY A 2 10.01 0.45 -22.85
CA GLY A 2 9.82 1.64 -22.01
C GLY A 2 8.41 1.58 -21.43
N LEU A 3 8.29 1.72 -20.11
CA LEU A 3 7.02 1.95 -19.45
C LEU A 3 6.54 3.34 -19.91
N TYR A 4 5.78 3.40 -21.00
CA TYR A 4 5.05 4.62 -21.32
C TYR A 4 3.98 4.83 -20.24
N PRO A 5 3.87 6.04 -19.67
CA PRO A 5 2.81 6.34 -18.73
C PRO A 5 1.46 6.09 -19.40
N ASN A 6 0.63 5.29 -18.75
CA ASN A 6 -0.59 4.75 -19.34
C ASN A 6 -1.71 5.81 -19.29
N PRO A 7 -2.12 6.43 -20.42
CA PRO A 7 -3.20 7.42 -20.43
C PRO A 7 -4.53 6.82 -19.96
N ALA A 8 -4.71 5.49 -20.07
CA ALA A 8 -5.89 4.82 -19.57
C ALA A 8 -6.00 4.89 -18.03
N GLY A 9 -4.88 4.92 -17.30
CA GLY A 9 -4.90 5.05 -15.83
C GLY A 9 -5.45 6.41 -15.39
N TYR A 10 -5.03 7.49 -16.05
CA TYR A 10 -5.57 8.84 -15.83
C TYR A 10 -7.07 8.90 -16.14
N GLN A 11 -7.50 8.37 -17.29
CA GLN A 11 -8.92 8.33 -17.65
C GLN A 11 -9.75 7.46 -16.69
N GLN A 12 -9.18 6.36 -16.20
CA GLN A 12 -9.83 5.50 -15.22
C GLN A 12 -10.03 6.20 -13.89
N GLU A 13 -9.03 6.96 -13.42
CA GLU A 13 -9.11 7.72 -12.17
C GLU A 13 -10.20 8.81 -12.22
N LEU A 14 -10.46 9.39 -13.40
CA LEU A 14 -11.53 10.39 -13.57
C LEU A 14 -12.94 9.84 -13.32
N ASN A 15 -13.16 8.51 -13.34
CA ASN A 15 -14.44 7.92 -12.95
C ASN A 15 -14.73 8.09 -11.45
N TYR A 16 -13.71 8.40 -10.64
CA TYR A 16 -13.81 8.65 -9.20
C TYR A 16 -13.81 10.15 -8.86
N LYS A 17 -13.74 11.01 -9.89
CA LYS A 17 -13.89 12.46 -9.76
C LYS A 17 -15.35 12.83 -9.59
N ARG A 18 -15.62 13.75 -8.67
CA ARG A 18 -16.94 14.30 -8.38
C ARG A 18 -17.17 15.61 -9.13
N LEU A 19 -18.43 16.02 -9.23
CA LEU A 19 -18.89 17.24 -9.90
C LEU A 19 -18.33 18.52 -9.25
N ASP A 20 -18.08 18.48 -7.94
CA ASP A 20 -17.48 19.59 -7.17
C ASP A 20 -15.95 19.69 -7.32
N GLY A 21 -15.33 18.81 -8.10
CA GLY A 21 -13.88 18.79 -8.36
C GLY A 21 -13.08 17.90 -7.41
N SER A 22 -13.71 17.31 -6.40
CA SER A 22 -13.06 16.40 -5.44
C SER A 22 -12.99 14.96 -5.94
N PHE A 23 -12.22 14.13 -5.23
CA PHE A 23 -12.13 12.69 -5.48
C PHE A 23 -12.60 11.92 -4.24
N SER A 24 -13.29 10.81 -4.46
CA SER A 24 -13.71 9.86 -3.41
C SER A 24 -13.53 8.41 -3.88
N ALA A 25 -13.59 7.45 -2.96
CA ALA A 25 -13.28 6.05 -3.26
C ALA A 25 -14.23 5.43 -4.30
N PHE A 26 -15.47 5.91 -4.37
CA PHE A 26 -16.49 5.46 -5.32
C PHE A 26 -17.12 6.61 -6.12
N GLY A 27 -16.44 7.75 -6.22
CA GLY A 27 -16.90 8.93 -6.95
C GLY A 27 -18.26 9.42 -6.47
N GLU A 28 -19.20 9.65 -7.39
CA GLU A 28 -20.54 10.15 -7.08
C GLU A 28 -21.41 9.21 -6.23
N LYS A 29 -21.00 7.95 -6.02
CA LYS A 29 -21.70 7.06 -5.09
C LYS A 29 -21.48 7.41 -3.62
N ASP A 30 -20.39 8.12 -3.29
CA ASP A 30 -20.14 8.59 -1.93
C ASP A 30 -20.94 9.87 -1.64
N GLU A 31 -21.19 10.20 -0.38
CA GLU A 31 -21.94 11.41 -0.03
C GLU A 31 -21.10 12.69 -0.20
N GLU A 32 -19.79 12.61 0.01
CA GLU A 32 -18.85 13.73 -0.09
C GLU A 32 -17.47 13.31 -0.60
N GLY A 33 -16.70 14.30 -1.06
CA GLY A 33 -15.30 14.12 -1.46
C GLY A 33 -14.37 13.84 -0.27
N ASN A 34 -13.23 13.20 -0.54
CA ASN A 34 -12.22 12.94 0.48
C ASN A 34 -11.04 13.91 0.37
N THR A 35 -10.73 14.60 1.47
CA THR A 35 -9.65 15.62 1.50
C THR A 35 -8.28 15.06 1.14
N TRP A 36 -7.92 13.92 1.73
CA TRP A 36 -6.63 13.29 1.50
C TRP A 36 -6.50 12.77 0.06
N LEU A 37 -7.54 12.09 -0.44
CA LEU A 37 -7.54 11.50 -1.78
C LEU A 37 -7.47 12.59 -2.85
N THR A 38 -8.22 13.67 -2.68
CA THR A 38 -8.18 14.81 -3.60
C THR A 38 -6.77 15.39 -3.71
N ALA A 39 -6.07 15.58 -2.58
CA ALA A 39 -4.68 16.05 -2.59
C ALA A 39 -3.70 15.03 -3.20
N PHE A 40 -3.88 13.73 -2.92
CA PHE A 40 -3.06 12.66 -3.51
C PHE A 40 -3.22 12.59 -5.03
N VAL A 41 -4.46 12.56 -5.54
CA VAL A 41 -4.73 12.50 -6.98
C VAL A 41 -4.19 13.73 -7.69
N MET A 42 -4.37 14.92 -7.11
CA MET A 42 -3.79 16.17 -7.63
C MET A 42 -2.26 16.08 -7.78
N GLN A 43 -1.55 15.60 -6.76
CA GLN A 43 -0.11 15.42 -6.80
C GLN A 43 0.32 14.44 -7.90
N ILE A 44 -0.39 13.32 -8.04
CA ILE A 44 -0.12 12.33 -9.09
C ILE A 44 -0.39 12.90 -10.48
N PHE A 45 -1.51 13.60 -10.68
CA PHE A 45 -1.89 14.21 -11.95
C PHE A 45 -0.85 15.22 -12.42
N TYR A 46 -0.31 16.03 -11.51
CA TYR A 46 0.80 16.93 -11.82
C TYR A 46 2.10 16.17 -12.16
N ALA A 47 2.42 15.11 -11.42
CA ALA A 47 3.62 14.32 -11.71
C ALA A 47 3.55 13.68 -13.11
N VAL A 48 2.38 13.15 -13.50
CA VAL A 48 2.20 12.50 -14.81
C VAL A 48 2.00 13.49 -15.96
N SER A 49 1.60 14.74 -15.70
CA SER A 49 1.45 15.78 -16.74
C SER A 49 2.77 16.09 -17.48
N HIS A 50 3.90 15.75 -16.88
CA HIS A 50 5.23 15.83 -17.50
C HIS A 50 5.46 14.79 -18.60
N PHE A 51 4.61 13.75 -18.66
CA PHE A 51 4.77 12.63 -19.58
C PHE A 51 3.54 12.34 -20.44
N ILE A 52 2.33 12.71 -20.00
CA ILE A 52 1.07 12.59 -20.75
C ILE A 52 0.29 13.90 -20.70
N SER A 53 -0.63 14.10 -21.65
CA SER A 53 -1.55 15.25 -21.61
C SER A 53 -2.56 15.07 -20.47
N VAL A 54 -2.53 15.98 -19.51
CA VAL A 54 -3.49 16.08 -18.39
C VAL A 54 -4.20 17.42 -18.51
N ASP A 55 -5.53 17.45 -18.38
CA ASP A 55 -6.29 18.70 -18.33
C ASP A 55 -5.99 19.43 -17.00
N GLU A 56 -5.33 20.58 -17.10
CA GLU A 56 -4.99 21.43 -15.95
C GLU A 56 -6.22 21.85 -15.15
N LYS A 57 -7.41 21.90 -15.79
CA LYS A 57 -8.68 22.20 -15.12
C LYS A 57 -8.91 21.30 -13.90
N HIS A 58 -8.51 20.03 -13.96
CA HIS A 58 -8.68 19.11 -12.83
C HIS A 58 -7.80 19.47 -11.64
N LEU A 59 -6.61 20.03 -11.87
CA LEU A 59 -5.76 20.54 -10.79
C LEU A 59 -6.39 21.79 -10.15
N TYR A 60 -6.88 22.72 -10.97
CA TYR A 60 -7.55 23.93 -10.49
C TYR A 60 -8.83 23.63 -9.68
N GLU A 61 -9.66 22.72 -10.16
CA GLU A 61 -10.88 22.28 -9.47
C GLU A 61 -10.56 21.61 -8.13
N ALA A 62 -9.54 20.74 -8.08
CA ALA A 62 -9.10 20.11 -6.84
C ALA A 62 -8.58 21.14 -5.81
N ILE A 63 -7.78 22.12 -6.25
CA ILE A 63 -7.29 23.19 -5.37
C ILE A 63 -8.42 24.06 -4.84
N ALA A 64 -9.36 24.46 -5.71
CA ALA A 64 -10.51 25.26 -5.32
C ALA A 64 -11.36 24.53 -4.26
N TRP A 65 -11.55 23.22 -4.43
CA TRP A 65 -12.25 22.39 -3.45
C TRP A 65 -11.47 22.21 -2.14
N LEU A 66 -10.14 22.02 -2.19
CA LEU A 66 -9.31 21.96 -0.98
C LEU A 66 -9.39 23.29 -0.21
N LYS A 67 -9.37 24.42 -0.92
CA LYS A 67 -9.48 25.77 -0.33
C LYS A 67 -10.81 26.00 0.37
N SER A 68 -11.92 25.49 -0.17
CA SER A 68 -13.24 25.58 0.49
C SER A 68 -13.35 24.69 1.74
N ASN A 69 -12.42 23.75 1.92
CA ASN A 69 -12.33 22.83 3.05
C ASN A 69 -11.18 23.20 4.02
N GLN A 70 -10.71 24.45 4.02
CA GLN A 70 -9.76 24.95 5.01
C GLN A 70 -10.50 25.59 6.20
N LEU A 71 -10.10 25.26 7.43
CA LEU A 71 -10.63 25.85 8.66
C LEU A 71 -10.10 27.28 8.87
N PRO A 72 -10.77 28.10 9.71
CA PRO A 72 -10.26 29.42 10.09
C PRO A 72 -8.88 29.39 10.77
N SER A 73 -8.51 28.26 11.39
CA SER A 73 -7.18 28.01 11.96
C SER A 73 -6.08 27.89 10.89
N GLY A 74 -6.45 27.67 9.63
CA GLY A 74 -5.56 27.36 8.52
C GLY A 74 -5.34 25.87 8.28
N CYS A 75 -5.73 25.00 9.21
CA CYS A 75 -5.67 23.55 9.00
C CYS A 75 -6.78 23.07 8.04
N PHE A 76 -6.56 21.91 7.41
CA PHE A 76 -7.55 21.30 6.52
C PHE A 76 -8.48 20.37 7.30
N ILE A 77 -9.79 20.49 7.02
CA ILE A 77 -10.77 19.59 7.62
C ILE A 77 -10.70 18.20 6.99
N ARG A 78 -10.82 17.17 7.83
CA ARG A 78 -10.94 15.79 7.36
C ARG A 78 -12.38 15.54 6.89
N ARG A 79 -12.57 15.54 5.57
CA ARG A 79 -13.83 15.18 4.89
C ARG A 79 -13.75 13.83 4.22
N GLY A 80 -14.91 13.19 4.11
CA GLY A 80 -15.11 11.93 3.41
C GLY A 80 -14.54 10.73 4.14
N THR A 81 -15.16 9.59 3.93
CA THR A 81 -14.63 8.30 4.37
C THR A 81 -13.61 7.81 3.36
N LEU A 82 -12.33 7.82 3.74
CA LEU A 82 -11.36 7.00 3.04
C LEU A 82 -11.37 5.66 3.74
N PHE A 83 -11.93 4.66 3.10
CA PHE A 83 -11.91 3.33 3.68
C PHE A 83 -10.45 2.88 3.92
N LYS A 84 -9.50 3.36 3.09
CA LYS A 84 -8.07 3.00 3.12
C LYS A 84 -7.21 3.81 4.10
N SER A 85 -7.13 3.37 5.36
CA SER A 85 -6.09 3.86 6.28
C SER A 85 -4.67 3.67 5.73
N SER A 86 -4.42 2.62 4.93
CA SER A 86 -3.09 2.35 4.33
C SER A 86 -2.74 3.13 3.05
N LEU A 87 -3.64 4.01 2.56
CA LEU A 87 -3.41 5.01 1.49
C LEU A 87 -3.07 6.31 2.19
N GLN A 88 -3.84 6.66 3.22
CA GLN A 88 -3.49 7.76 4.10
C GLN A 88 -2.15 7.55 4.80
N GLY A 89 -1.72 6.29 4.96
CA GLY A 89 -0.50 6.02 5.66
C GLY A 89 -0.67 6.37 7.13
N GLY A 90 0.28 7.13 7.68
CA GLY A 90 0.16 7.62 9.07
C GLY A 90 -0.66 8.91 9.21
N VAL A 91 -1.29 9.40 8.13
CA VAL A 91 -2.14 10.59 8.17
C VAL A 91 -3.47 10.28 8.85
N ASN A 92 -3.53 10.47 10.16
CA ASN A 92 -4.69 10.07 10.98
C ASN A 92 -5.32 11.22 11.80
N ASP A 93 -4.67 12.38 11.84
CA ASP A 93 -5.10 13.57 12.56
C ASP A 93 -5.09 14.83 11.68
N GLU A 94 -5.63 15.94 12.20
CA GLU A 94 -5.71 17.21 11.48
C GLU A 94 -4.32 17.76 11.09
N THR A 95 -3.32 17.57 11.96
CA THR A 95 -1.95 18.06 11.75
C THR A 95 -1.26 17.31 10.61
N THR A 96 -1.29 15.99 10.63
CA THR A 96 -0.73 15.12 9.59
C THR A 96 -1.46 15.27 8.27
N LEU A 97 -2.78 15.48 8.29
CA LEU A 97 -3.56 15.76 7.08
C LEU A 97 -3.15 17.10 6.47
N THR A 98 -3.06 18.13 7.30
CA THR A 98 -2.63 19.46 6.86
C THR A 98 -1.19 19.42 6.32
N ALA A 99 -0.29 18.67 6.96
CA ALA A 99 1.09 18.52 6.51
C ALA A 99 1.19 17.83 5.15
N TYR A 100 0.36 16.80 4.95
CA TYR A 100 0.26 16.08 3.68
C TYR A 100 -0.28 16.97 2.55
N VAL A 101 -1.41 17.65 2.79
CA VAL A 101 -2.02 18.54 1.79
C VAL A 101 -1.08 19.68 1.43
N ALA A 102 -0.41 20.31 2.42
CA ALA A 102 0.59 21.34 2.18
C ALA A 102 1.78 20.80 1.35
N ALA A 103 2.29 19.61 1.66
CA ALA A 103 3.36 18.99 0.88
C ALA A 103 2.93 18.66 -0.56
N ALA A 104 1.68 18.25 -0.78
CA ALA A 104 1.13 18.01 -2.12
C ALA A 104 1.05 19.32 -2.93
N ILE A 105 0.54 20.40 -2.34
CA ILE A 105 0.45 21.73 -2.96
C ILE A 105 1.84 22.28 -3.32
N LEU A 106 2.83 22.12 -2.43
CA LEU A 106 4.21 22.53 -2.68
C LEU A 106 4.85 21.72 -3.81
N GLN A 107 4.57 20.43 -3.91
CA GLN A 107 5.13 19.57 -4.97
C GLN A 107 4.61 19.89 -6.36
N ILE A 108 3.35 20.36 -6.48
CA ILE A 108 2.81 20.81 -7.76
C ILE A 108 3.29 22.22 -8.16
N LYS A 109 4.21 22.81 -7.38
CA LYS A 109 4.74 24.16 -7.56
C LYS A 109 3.65 25.22 -7.67
N TRP A 110 2.56 25.05 -6.90
CA TRP A 110 1.56 26.10 -6.76
C TRP A 110 2.21 27.35 -6.14
N THR A 111 1.62 28.52 -6.40
CA THR A 111 2.17 29.81 -5.98
C THR A 111 2.52 29.82 -4.49
N GLU A 112 3.79 30.03 -4.14
CA GLU A 112 4.27 30.06 -2.74
C GLU A 112 3.59 31.20 -1.93
N GLU A 113 3.13 32.25 -2.61
CA GLU A 113 2.40 33.39 -2.04
C GLU A 113 0.90 33.12 -1.82
N ASP A 114 0.41 31.91 -2.12
CA ASP A 114 -1.00 31.58 -1.94
C ASP A 114 -1.40 31.62 -0.45
N GLU A 115 -2.44 32.40 -0.16
CA GLU A 115 -2.95 32.62 1.19
C GLU A 115 -3.36 31.32 1.91
N MET A 116 -3.91 30.34 1.18
CA MET A 116 -4.29 29.04 1.74
C MET A 116 -3.04 28.27 2.19
N LEU A 117 -1.98 28.27 1.39
CA LEU A 117 -0.73 27.59 1.73
C LEU A 117 -0.06 28.22 2.96
N GLN A 118 0.00 29.55 3.02
CA GLN A 118 0.59 30.28 4.16
C GLN A 118 -0.18 30.01 5.46
N LYS A 119 -1.53 30.01 5.40
CA LYS A 119 -2.38 29.64 6.54
C LYS A 119 -2.17 28.19 6.98
N ALA A 120 -2.02 27.26 6.04
CA ALA A 120 -1.73 25.87 6.36
C ALA A 120 -0.38 25.72 7.08
N LEU A 121 0.68 26.34 6.56
CA LEU A 121 2.01 26.32 7.19
C LEU A 121 1.99 26.94 8.59
N GLN A 122 1.26 28.04 8.79
CA GLN A 122 1.07 28.64 10.12
C GLN A 122 0.35 27.68 11.08
N CYS A 123 -0.68 26.97 10.62
CA CYS A 123 -1.38 25.99 11.46
C CYS A 123 -0.45 24.85 11.90
N LEU A 124 0.42 24.37 11.00
CA LEU A 124 1.42 23.35 11.30
C LEU A 124 2.44 23.84 12.32
N GLN A 125 2.94 25.08 12.17
CA GLN A 125 3.84 25.70 13.14
C GLN A 125 3.23 25.76 14.54
N ASN A 126 1.96 26.15 14.63
CA ASN A 126 1.24 26.23 15.90
C ASN A 126 1.02 24.84 16.55
N SER A 127 0.93 23.79 15.73
CA SER A 127 0.73 22.41 16.18
C SER A 127 2.02 21.71 16.61
N LEU A 128 3.20 22.20 16.19
CA LEU A 128 4.51 21.58 16.46
C LEU A 128 4.76 21.19 17.93
N PRO A 129 4.43 22.02 18.94
CA PRO A 129 4.66 21.66 20.34
C PRO A 129 3.94 20.37 20.79
N ASN A 130 2.85 20.00 20.11
CA ASN A 130 2.04 18.82 20.43
C ASN A 130 2.44 17.56 19.64
N VAL A 131 3.37 17.70 18.69
CA VAL A 131 3.78 16.59 17.80
C VAL A 131 4.75 15.67 18.54
N THR A 132 4.30 14.46 18.87
CA THR A 132 5.11 13.43 19.54
C THR A 132 5.39 12.22 18.65
N SER A 133 4.53 11.96 17.67
CA SER A 133 4.61 10.82 16.75
C SER A 133 5.82 10.92 15.81
N THR A 134 6.60 9.85 15.72
CA THR A 134 7.74 9.74 14.79
C THR A 134 7.29 9.90 13.34
N TYR A 135 6.13 9.35 12.98
CA TYR A 135 5.56 9.51 11.64
C TYR A 135 5.25 10.98 11.33
N ALA A 136 4.56 11.66 12.25
CA ALA A 136 4.19 13.07 12.06
C ALA A 136 5.42 13.96 11.94
N MET A 137 6.47 13.72 12.75
CA MET A 137 7.75 14.42 12.63
C MET A 137 8.41 14.20 11.26
N ALA A 138 8.39 12.97 10.74
CA ALA A 138 8.97 12.64 9.44
C ALA A 138 8.24 13.38 8.30
N LEU A 139 6.91 13.30 8.26
CA LEU A 139 6.11 14.01 7.27
C LEU A 139 6.30 15.53 7.36
N LEU A 140 6.23 16.12 8.56
CA LEU A 140 6.46 17.56 8.76
C LEU A 140 7.87 17.99 8.35
N SER A 141 8.89 17.18 8.61
CA SER A 141 10.26 17.48 8.18
C SER A 141 10.34 17.59 6.65
N PHE A 142 9.60 16.76 5.92
CA PHE A 142 9.53 16.80 4.47
C PHE A 142 8.72 18.01 4.01
N THR A 143 7.54 18.26 4.59
CA THR A 143 6.72 19.44 4.29
C THR A 143 7.50 20.74 4.49
N PHE A 144 8.24 20.90 5.59
CA PHE A 144 9.05 22.10 5.84
C PHE A 144 10.32 22.15 4.97
N THR A 145 10.84 21.01 4.51
CA THR A 145 11.89 20.98 3.48
C THR A 145 11.38 21.60 2.18
N LEU A 146 10.19 21.20 1.73
CA LEU A 146 9.55 21.74 0.53
C LEU A 146 9.20 23.24 0.70
N ALA A 147 8.76 23.64 1.88
CA ALA A 147 8.44 25.03 2.21
C ALA A 147 9.68 25.91 2.47
N LYS A 148 10.90 25.37 2.28
CA LYS A 148 12.18 26.07 2.52
C LYS A 148 12.34 26.63 3.94
N ASN A 149 11.61 26.09 4.92
CA ASN A 149 11.76 26.44 6.33
C ASN A 149 12.79 25.52 7.00
N PHE A 150 14.07 25.83 6.77
CA PHE A 150 15.18 24.98 7.20
C PHE A 150 15.37 24.92 8.71
N GLU A 151 14.94 25.95 9.46
CA GLU A 151 15.02 25.96 10.92
C GLU A 151 14.13 24.87 11.53
N LEU A 152 12.84 24.85 11.17
CA LEU A 152 11.89 23.86 11.66
C LEU A 152 12.22 22.46 11.15
N ARG A 153 12.64 22.34 9.88
CA ARG A 153 13.14 21.08 9.31
C ARG A 153 14.26 20.50 10.15
N ASN A 154 15.29 21.29 10.45
CA ASN A 154 16.47 20.80 11.17
C ASN A 154 16.13 20.43 12.62
N SER A 155 15.24 21.18 13.26
CA SER A 155 14.70 20.85 14.58
C SER A 155 14.01 19.48 14.59
N LEU A 156 13.09 19.25 13.63
CA LEU A 156 12.37 17.98 13.49
C LEU A 156 13.28 16.81 13.18
N LEU A 157 14.24 16.98 12.25
CA LEU A 157 15.22 15.93 11.93
C LEU A 157 16.07 15.57 13.15
N ARG A 158 16.48 16.55 13.96
CA ARG A 158 17.23 16.29 15.19
C ARG A 158 16.42 15.41 16.15
N SER A 159 15.15 15.77 16.41
CA SER A 159 14.26 14.96 17.25
C SER A 159 13.98 13.56 16.67
N LEU A 160 13.98 13.42 15.34
CA LEU A 160 13.86 12.11 14.69
C LEU A 160 15.11 11.25 14.90
N TYR A 161 16.31 11.81 14.75
CA TYR A 161 17.56 11.07 14.98
C TYR A 161 17.76 10.68 16.45
N GLU A 162 17.25 11.46 17.40
CA GLU A 162 17.20 11.09 18.82
C GLU A 162 16.35 9.83 19.09
N LYS A 163 15.37 9.54 18.21
CA LYS A 163 14.49 8.36 18.27
C LYS A 163 14.91 7.24 17.31
N ALA A 164 15.98 7.43 16.54
CA ALA A 164 16.39 6.48 15.52
C ALA A 164 17.12 5.28 16.13
N THR A 165 16.91 4.10 15.55
CA THR A 165 17.80 2.96 15.76
C THR A 165 18.92 3.04 14.73
N ILE A 166 20.14 3.25 15.20
CA ILE A 166 21.32 3.44 14.37
C ILE A 166 22.23 2.22 14.55
N THR A 167 22.51 1.55 13.44
CA THR A 167 23.55 0.53 13.31
C THR A 167 24.66 1.05 12.39
N ASP A 168 25.74 0.30 12.21
CA ASP A 168 26.84 0.72 11.34
C ASP A 168 26.35 1.00 9.90
N ASP A 169 25.45 0.16 9.39
CA ASP A 169 24.99 0.17 7.99
C ASP A 169 23.56 0.67 7.76
N GLN A 170 22.76 0.83 8.83
CA GLN A 170 21.33 1.13 8.72
C GLN A 170 20.85 2.15 9.75
N VAL A 171 19.91 2.98 9.32
CA VAL A 171 19.14 3.88 10.19
C VAL A 171 17.66 3.63 9.93
N TYR A 172 16.90 3.38 10.99
CA TYR A 172 15.45 3.16 10.92
C TYR A 172 14.74 3.60 12.18
N TRP A 173 13.41 3.67 12.11
CA TRP A 173 12.56 4.13 13.21
C TRP A 173 11.54 3.08 13.60
N LEU A 174 11.38 2.89 14.91
CA LEU A 174 10.29 2.10 15.49
C LEU A 174 9.17 3.05 15.92
N LEU A 175 7.93 2.73 15.58
CA LEU A 175 6.77 3.57 15.90
C LEU A 175 6.30 3.41 17.35
N ASN A 176 6.55 2.25 17.95
CA ASN A 176 6.31 1.99 19.36
C ASN A 176 7.64 1.66 20.06
N PRO A 177 8.10 2.48 21.03
CA PRO A 177 9.35 2.22 21.76
C PRO A 177 9.35 0.90 22.54
N ASN A 178 8.16 0.41 22.91
CA ASN A 178 7.96 -0.85 23.62
C ASN A 178 7.81 -2.07 22.69
N GLN A 179 7.77 -1.87 21.36
CA GLN A 179 7.94 -3.00 20.45
C GLN A 179 9.41 -3.41 20.52
N ALA A 180 9.66 -4.68 20.89
CA ALA A 180 10.99 -5.23 20.80
C ALA A 180 11.53 -4.97 19.38
N PRO A 181 12.79 -4.47 19.24
CA PRO A 181 13.43 -4.38 17.92
C PRO A 181 13.26 -5.73 17.26
N PRO A 182 12.79 -5.84 16.00
CA PRO A 182 12.27 -7.08 15.42
C PRO A 182 13.16 -8.26 15.79
N THR A 183 12.81 -8.95 16.89
CA THR A 183 13.67 -9.95 17.51
C THR A 183 13.46 -11.20 16.71
N LYS A 184 14.13 -11.32 15.55
CA LYS A 184 14.09 -12.50 14.69
C LYS A 184 12.68 -13.14 14.61
N THR A 185 11.62 -12.33 14.56
CA THR A 185 10.25 -12.80 14.38
C THR A 185 10.12 -13.13 12.90
N SER A 186 10.81 -14.19 12.47
CA SER A 186 11.00 -14.58 11.08
C SER A 186 11.74 -13.54 10.20
N PRO A 187 12.75 -13.95 9.41
CA PRO A 187 13.25 -13.15 8.27
C PRO A 187 12.16 -12.78 7.25
N TRP A 188 10.96 -13.36 7.40
CA TRP A 188 9.81 -13.24 6.52
C TRP A 188 8.65 -12.42 7.12
N ALA A 189 8.84 -11.75 8.26
CA ALA A 189 7.82 -10.82 8.78
C ALA A 189 7.60 -9.67 7.80
N GLN A 190 6.35 -9.29 7.59
CA GLN A 190 6.02 -8.13 6.77
C GLN A 190 6.53 -6.85 7.47
N PRO A 191 7.17 -5.93 6.75
CA PRO A 191 7.52 -4.61 7.25
C PRO A 191 6.29 -3.88 7.76
N ASN A 192 6.45 -3.10 8.82
CA ASN A 192 5.41 -2.17 9.20
C ASN A 192 5.36 -1.03 8.16
N SER A 193 4.26 -0.96 7.40
CA SER A 193 4.07 -0.01 6.29
C SER A 193 4.31 1.46 6.72
N LEU A 194 3.92 1.81 7.96
CA LEU A 194 4.10 3.17 8.49
C LEU A 194 5.57 3.51 8.77
N GLN A 195 6.40 2.51 9.12
CA GLN A 195 7.85 2.72 9.32
C GLN A 195 8.54 2.97 7.98
N VAL A 196 8.16 2.19 6.95
CA VAL A 196 8.64 2.38 5.57
C VAL A 196 8.30 3.78 5.08
N GLU A 197 7.05 4.23 5.27
CA GLU A 197 6.63 5.56 4.87
C GLU A 197 7.37 6.67 5.63
N ALA A 198 7.47 6.59 6.96
CA ALA A 198 8.19 7.57 7.76
C ALA A 198 9.66 7.67 7.35
N ALA A 199 10.35 6.54 7.22
CA ALA A 199 11.75 6.51 6.77
C ALA A 199 11.91 7.12 5.36
N SER A 200 10.95 6.90 4.48
CA SER A 200 10.95 7.45 3.13
C SER A 200 10.79 8.97 3.13
N TYR A 201 9.92 9.53 3.99
CA TYR A 201 9.86 10.99 4.17
C TYR A 201 11.16 11.56 4.71
N VAL A 202 11.86 10.88 5.62
CA VAL A 202 13.18 11.35 6.12
C VAL A 202 14.22 11.40 5.00
N ILE A 203 14.25 10.39 4.11
CA ILE A 203 15.10 10.43 2.91
C ILE A 203 14.74 11.64 2.04
N LEU A 204 13.46 11.86 1.77
CA LEU A 204 13.01 13.00 0.98
C LEU A 204 13.38 14.34 1.64
N SER A 205 13.27 14.47 2.96
CA SER A 205 13.72 15.64 3.70
C SER A 205 15.21 15.94 3.49
N HIS A 206 16.06 14.91 3.39
CA HIS A 206 17.49 15.07 3.09
C HIS A 206 17.77 15.42 1.63
N LEU A 207 16.98 14.89 0.70
CA LEU A 207 17.33 14.90 -0.73
C LEU A 207 16.49 15.85 -1.60
N SER A 208 15.42 16.42 -1.08
CA SER A 208 14.58 17.42 -1.76
C SER A 208 15.08 18.86 -1.58
N LEU A 209 16.34 19.03 -1.15
CA LEU A 209 17.04 20.32 -1.16
C LEU A 209 17.51 20.67 -2.58
N GLU A 210 17.67 21.96 -2.89
CA GLU A 210 18.25 22.41 -4.16
C GLU A 210 19.68 21.86 -4.36
N ASN A 211 20.47 21.86 -3.29
CA ASN A 211 21.84 21.33 -3.28
C ASN A 211 22.07 20.44 -2.03
N PRO A 212 21.75 19.14 -2.08
CA PRO A 212 21.98 18.21 -0.97
C PRO A 212 23.48 18.09 -0.64
N THR A 213 23.83 18.14 0.65
CA THR A 213 25.24 17.99 1.06
C THR A 213 25.68 16.53 1.01
N LYS A 214 27.00 16.27 1.02
CA LYS A 214 27.54 14.91 1.17
C LYS A 214 27.01 14.21 2.43
N ASN A 215 26.77 14.95 3.51
CA ASN A 215 26.21 14.42 4.74
C ASN A 215 24.74 13.99 4.57
N ASP A 216 23.93 14.79 3.85
CA ASP A 216 22.56 14.42 3.52
C ASP A 216 22.49 13.14 2.69
N ILE A 217 23.37 13.00 1.69
CA ILE A 217 23.45 11.81 0.84
C ILE A 217 23.89 10.59 1.68
N CYS A 218 24.87 10.76 2.57
CA CYS A 218 25.34 9.69 3.45
C CYS A 218 24.22 9.20 4.39
N ASN A 219 23.51 10.13 5.04
CA ASN A 219 22.37 9.80 5.90
C ASN A 219 21.27 9.07 5.12
N ALA A 220 20.89 9.60 3.95
CA ALA A 220 19.92 8.96 3.08
C ALA A 220 20.34 7.55 2.65
N SER A 221 21.64 7.30 2.42
CA SER A 221 22.15 5.98 2.02
C SER A 221 21.92 4.90 3.08
N LYS A 222 22.09 5.23 4.36
CA LYS A 222 21.87 4.29 5.48
C LYS A 222 20.38 3.95 5.63
N ILE A 223 19.51 4.93 5.42
CA ILE A 223 18.05 4.72 5.47
C ILE A 223 17.58 3.92 4.25
N ALA A 224 18.09 4.25 3.06
CA ALA A 224 17.79 3.52 1.82
C ALA A 224 18.24 2.04 1.90
N SER A 225 19.36 1.78 2.58
CA SER A 225 19.83 0.42 2.85
C SER A 225 18.80 -0.39 3.64
N TRP A 226 18.20 0.20 4.67
CA TRP A 226 17.14 -0.42 5.44
C TRP A 226 15.85 -0.61 4.62
N LEU A 227 15.41 0.41 3.87
CA LEU A 227 14.21 0.34 3.03
C LEU A 227 14.27 -0.81 2.00
N ARG A 228 15.42 -1.05 1.37
CA ARG A 228 15.57 -2.17 0.42
C ARG A 228 15.26 -3.53 1.05
N GLN A 229 15.55 -3.71 2.34
CA GLN A 229 15.22 -4.94 3.05
C GLN A 229 13.74 -5.08 3.39
N GLN A 230 12.97 -3.99 3.26
CA GLN A 230 11.53 -3.99 3.47
C GLN A 230 10.75 -4.29 2.16
N GLN A 231 11.41 -4.58 1.04
CA GLN A 231 10.70 -4.92 -0.20
C GLN A 231 10.16 -6.36 -0.16
N ASN A 232 8.90 -6.52 -0.54
CA ASN A 232 8.28 -7.82 -0.75
C ASN A 232 8.82 -8.50 -2.04
N PRO A 233 8.56 -9.81 -2.24
CA PRO A 233 9.05 -10.59 -3.39
C PRO A 233 8.75 -10.05 -4.79
N HIS A 234 7.83 -9.09 -4.91
CA HIS A 234 7.41 -8.46 -6.17
C HIS A 234 7.99 -7.04 -6.34
N GLY A 235 8.82 -6.58 -5.39
CA GLY A 235 9.47 -5.27 -5.42
C GLY A 235 8.66 -4.12 -4.82
N SER A 236 7.43 -4.37 -4.36
CA SER A 236 6.60 -3.39 -3.63
C SER A 236 6.76 -3.53 -2.11
N PHE A 237 6.05 -2.72 -1.33
CA PHE A 237 6.09 -2.72 0.14
C PHE A 237 4.76 -3.24 0.73
N GLY A 238 4.51 -2.98 2.01
CA GLY A 238 3.38 -3.56 2.75
C GLY A 238 2.02 -2.95 2.38
N SER A 239 2.02 -1.69 1.92
CA SER A 239 0.82 -0.97 1.49
C SER A 239 1.00 -0.26 0.14
N THR A 240 0.08 0.64 -0.21
CA THR A 240 0.25 1.47 -1.42
C THR A 240 1.00 2.75 -1.09
N GLN A 241 0.68 3.40 0.02
CA GLN A 241 1.29 4.68 0.36
C GLN A 241 2.78 4.53 0.65
N ASP A 242 3.15 3.50 1.41
CA ASP A 242 4.55 3.20 1.70
C ASP A 242 5.32 2.91 0.40
N THR A 243 4.70 2.22 -0.55
CA THR A 243 5.27 1.89 -1.85
C THR A 243 5.46 3.14 -2.71
N VAL A 244 4.46 4.03 -2.77
CA VAL A 244 4.57 5.28 -3.55
C VAL A 244 5.66 6.17 -2.98
N VAL A 245 5.64 6.42 -1.66
CA VAL A 245 6.62 7.32 -1.02
C VAL A 245 8.02 6.69 -1.01
N ALA A 246 8.15 5.38 -0.79
CA ALA A 246 9.45 4.70 -0.87
C ALA A 246 10.02 4.72 -2.28
N PHE A 247 9.21 4.52 -3.33
CA PHE A 247 9.70 4.67 -4.69
C PHE A 247 10.09 6.11 -5.01
N HIS A 248 9.35 7.11 -4.52
CA HIS A 248 9.74 8.51 -4.66
C HIS A 248 11.11 8.77 -4.00
N ALA A 249 11.27 8.34 -2.74
CA ALA A 249 12.50 8.50 -1.98
C ALA A 249 13.69 7.77 -2.62
N LEU A 250 13.52 6.51 -3.01
CA LEU A 250 14.58 5.70 -3.62
C LEU A 250 14.93 6.20 -5.04
N SER A 251 13.96 6.70 -5.80
CA SER A 251 14.22 7.30 -7.12
C SER A 251 15.03 8.58 -6.96
N ARG A 252 14.68 9.44 -6.00
CA ARG A 252 15.45 10.66 -5.70
C ARG A 252 16.85 10.34 -5.20
N TYR A 253 17.01 9.33 -4.36
CA TYR A 253 18.32 8.84 -3.94
C TYR A 253 19.14 8.29 -5.12
N ALA A 254 18.53 7.49 -5.99
CA ALA A 254 19.20 6.94 -7.17
C ALA A 254 19.65 8.04 -8.14
N GLU A 255 18.83 9.07 -8.35
CA GLU A 255 19.17 10.22 -9.19
C GLU A 255 20.45 10.94 -8.72
N ILE A 256 20.60 11.12 -7.39
CA ILE A 256 21.73 11.85 -6.81
C ILE A 256 22.98 10.97 -6.63
N SER A 257 22.79 9.68 -6.31
CA SER A 257 23.89 8.76 -5.97
C SER A 257 24.47 7.99 -7.16
N TYR A 258 23.86 8.07 -8.33
CA TYR A 258 24.29 7.33 -9.51
C TYR A 258 25.67 7.78 -10.03
N THR A 259 26.62 6.85 -10.06
CA THR A 259 28.01 7.09 -10.50
C THR A 259 28.32 6.59 -11.92
N GLY A 260 27.39 5.90 -12.59
CA GLY A 260 27.58 5.42 -13.97
C GLY A 260 28.44 4.17 -14.16
N HIS A 261 29.19 3.76 -13.14
CA HIS A 261 30.03 2.56 -13.17
C HIS A 261 29.36 1.40 -12.44
N LEU A 262 29.16 0.29 -13.16
CA LEU A 262 28.57 -0.93 -12.62
C LEU A 262 29.26 -2.15 -13.23
N GLY A 263 29.88 -2.95 -12.37
CA GLY A 263 30.52 -4.21 -12.71
C GLY A 263 30.68 -5.03 -11.44
N LEU A 264 29.68 -5.87 -11.17
CA LEU A 264 29.60 -6.69 -9.97
C LEU A 264 29.55 -8.16 -10.32
N GLU A 265 30.37 -8.94 -9.62
CA GLU A 265 30.28 -10.39 -9.54
C GLU A 265 29.63 -10.74 -8.20
N VAL A 266 28.46 -11.39 -8.25
CA VAL A 266 27.76 -11.88 -7.07
C VAL A 266 27.84 -13.40 -7.04
N THR A 267 28.33 -13.95 -5.94
CA THR A 267 28.35 -15.40 -5.70
C THR A 267 27.47 -15.74 -4.50
N VAL A 268 26.53 -16.66 -4.70
CA VAL A 268 25.69 -17.26 -3.65
C VAL A 268 26.09 -18.71 -3.51
N GLU A 269 26.51 -19.13 -2.33
CA GLU A 269 26.99 -20.50 -2.08
C GLU A 269 26.26 -21.12 -0.89
N LEU A 270 25.99 -22.43 -0.96
CA LEU A 270 25.53 -23.20 0.19
C LEU A 270 26.73 -23.42 1.13
N ALA A 271 26.57 -23.08 2.41
CA ALA A 271 27.63 -23.07 3.43
C ALA A 271 28.13 -24.48 3.86
N GLU A 272 27.75 -25.53 3.13
CA GLU A 272 28.18 -26.92 3.34
C GLU A 272 29.40 -27.23 2.46
N GLU A 273 30.26 -28.15 2.90
CA GLU A 273 31.47 -28.51 2.15
C GLU A 273 31.10 -29.16 0.80
N GLY A 274 31.59 -28.59 -0.31
CA GLY A 274 31.16 -28.98 -1.67
C GLY A 274 29.79 -28.44 -2.09
N GLY A 275 29.21 -27.52 -1.32
CA GLY A 275 27.91 -26.91 -1.60
C GLY A 275 27.84 -26.22 -2.97
N ALA A 276 26.65 -26.26 -3.57
CA ALA A 276 26.39 -25.63 -4.87
C ALA A 276 26.68 -24.12 -4.83
N LYS A 277 27.22 -23.61 -5.94
CA LYS A 277 27.59 -22.20 -6.12
C LYS A 277 26.84 -21.63 -7.32
N HIS A 278 26.19 -20.50 -7.10
CA HIS A 278 25.49 -19.72 -8.12
C HIS A 278 26.21 -18.39 -8.30
N GLN A 279 26.59 -18.07 -9.53
CA GLN A 279 27.28 -16.82 -9.86
C GLN A 279 26.43 -15.97 -10.78
N PHE A 280 26.42 -14.66 -10.53
CA PHE A 280 25.71 -13.65 -11.31
C PHE A 280 26.68 -12.53 -11.68
N TRP A 281 26.51 -12.00 -12.88
CA TRP A 281 27.29 -10.88 -13.38
C TRP A 281 26.36 -9.71 -13.68
N VAL A 282 26.55 -8.59 -12.98
CA VAL A 282 25.71 -7.39 -13.08
C VAL A 282 26.55 -6.24 -13.58
N ASP A 283 26.26 -5.79 -14.80
CA ASP A 283 26.93 -4.66 -15.44
C ASP A 283 25.91 -3.66 -16.00
N ASN A 284 26.39 -2.58 -16.63
CA ASN A 284 25.52 -1.57 -17.22
C ASN A 284 24.53 -2.11 -18.29
N LYS A 285 24.81 -3.27 -18.90
CA LYS A 285 23.92 -3.91 -19.89
C LYS A 285 22.91 -4.84 -19.21
N THR A 286 23.30 -5.53 -18.14
CA THR A 286 22.45 -6.51 -17.44
C THR A 286 21.72 -5.94 -16.22
N ARG A 287 21.94 -4.68 -15.83
CA ARG A 287 21.35 -4.05 -14.64
C ARG A 287 19.82 -4.04 -14.56
N PHE A 288 19.14 -4.10 -15.70
CA PHE A 288 17.67 -4.16 -15.76
C PHE A 288 17.14 -5.58 -15.99
N LEU A 289 18.04 -6.57 -16.13
CA LEU A 289 17.67 -7.96 -16.30
C LEU A 289 17.47 -8.60 -14.92
N LEU A 290 16.26 -9.12 -14.67
CA LEU A 290 16.02 -9.94 -13.49
C LEU A 290 16.78 -11.27 -13.63
N GLN A 291 17.86 -11.42 -12.86
CA GLN A 291 18.61 -12.66 -12.74
C GLN A 291 18.13 -13.43 -11.52
N LYS A 292 17.73 -14.70 -11.69
CA LYS A 292 17.21 -15.54 -10.61
C LYS A 292 17.71 -16.97 -10.74
N THR A 293 17.94 -17.64 -9.61
CA THR A 293 18.24 -19.07 -9.54
C THR A 293 17.33 -19.75 -8.51
N ARG A 294 17.15 -21.06 -8.64
CA ARG A 294 16.53 -21.87 -7.58
C ARG A 294 17.62 -22.33 -6.63
N LEU A 295 17.37 -22.17 -5.34
CA LEU A 295 18.26 -22.69 -4.31
C LEU A 295 18.09 -24.20 -4.21
N ASP A 296 19.20 -24.93 -4.16
CA ASP A 296 19.23 -26.39 -4.27
C ASP A 296 18.60 -27.10 -3.06
N LYS A 297 18.64 -26.46 -1.89
CA LYS A 297 18.18 -27.01 -0.61
C LYS A 297 17.38 -25.97 0.18
N VAL A 298 16.20 -26.36 0.66
CA VAL A 298 15.32 -25.54 1.51
C VAL A 298 14.79 -26.42 2.65
N PRO A 299 15.13 -26.16 3.94
CA PRO A 299 15.99 -25.07 4.43
C PRO A 299 17.49 -25.34 4.19
N GLY A 300 18.27 -24.27 3.99
CA GLY A 300 19.72 -24.32 3.83
C GLY A 300 20.36 -22.99 4.25
N ASN A 301 21.62 -23.04 4.68
CA ASN A 301 22.39 -21.85 5.04
C ASN A 301 23.21 -21.40 3.83
N TYR A 302 22.96 -20.20 3.33
CA TYR A 302 23.65 -19.64 2.17
C TYR A 302 24.48 -18.43 2.57
N THR A 303 25.66 -18.29 1.98
CA THR A 303 26.53 -17.12 2.11
C THR A 303 26.62 -16.40 0.77
N THR A 304 26.63 -15.07 0.82
CA THR A 304 26.73 -14.24 -0.38
C THR A 304 28.03 -13.44 -0.36
N ARG A 305 28.74 -13.44 -1.48
CA ARG A 305 29.93 -12.62 -1.71
C ARG A 305 29.70 -11.73 -2.93
N VAL A 306 30.02 -10.45 -2.79
CA VAL A 306 29.92 -9.46 -3.86
C VAL A 306 31.30 -8.86 -4.08
N LYS A 307 31.76 -8.83 -5.34
CA LYS A 307 33.03 -8.22 -5.74
C LYS A 307 32.81 -7.25 -6.90
N GLY A 308 33.58 -6.16 -6.92
CA GLY A 308 33.53 -5.16 -7.99
C GLY A 308 33.01 -3.81 -7.53
N GLU A 309 32.48 -3.02 -8.47
CA GLU A 309 32.03 -1.64 -8.25
C GLU A 309 30.53 -1.49 -8.58
N GLY A 310 29.80 -0.85 -7.67
CA GLY A 310 28.37 -0.58 -7.77
C GLY A 310 27.56 -1.18 -6.63
N CYS A 311 26.23 -1.14 -6.77
CA CYS A 311 25.28 -1.73 -5.81
C CYS A 311 24.39 -2.77 -6.51
N VAL A 312 24.09 -3.87 -5.83
CA VAL A 312 23.13 -4.90 -6.27
C VAL A 312 22.06 -5.12 -5.20
N ASN A 313 20.80 -5.30 -5.61
CA ASN A 313 19.74 -5.73 -4.72
C ASN A 313 19.62 -7.25 -4.79
N LEU A 314 19.70 -7.92 -3.64
CA LEU A 314 19.60 -9.37 -3.54
C LEU A 314 18.38 -9.73 -2.72
N GLN A 315 17.48 -10.52 -3.32
CA GLN A 315 16.24 -10.93 -2.69
C GLN A 315 16.10 -12.45 -2.75
N VAL A 316 15.72 -13.04 -1.61
CA VAL A 316 15.37 -14.45 -1.50
C VAL A 316 13.87 -14.57 -1.36
N ILE A 317 13.25 -15.46 -2.12
CA ILE A 317 11.79 -15.65 -2.13
C ILE A 317 11.49 -17.11 -1.79
N LEU A 318 10.80 -17.34 -0.67
CA LEU A 318 10.31 -18.64 -0.26
C LEU A 318 8.78 -18.70 -0.46
N LYS A 319 8.31 -19.66 -1.27
CA LYS A 319 6.88 -19.93 -1.48
C LYS A 319 6.56 -21.36 -1.05
N TYR A 320 5.58 -21.53 -0.17
CA TYR A 320 5.12 -22.82 0.31
C TYR A 320 3.62 -22.75 0.60
N ASN A 321 2.95 -23.91 0.51
CA ASN A 321 1.53 -24.01 0.82
C ASN A 321 1.36 -24.29 2.32
N THR A 322 0.43 -23.59 2.94
CA THR A 322 -0.04 -23.86 4.31
C THR A 322 -1.47 -24.33 4.26
N LYS A 323 -1.89 -25.09 5.28
CA LYS A 323 -3.33 -25.34 5.47
C LYS A 323 -3.98 -24.04 5.97
N PRO A 324 -5.20 -23.71 5.51
CA PRO A 324 -5.99 -22.61 6.06
C PRO A 324 -6.04 -22.71 7.57
N ALA A 325 -5.84 -21.58 8.26
CA ALA A 325 -5.82 -21.56 9.71
C ALA A 325 -7.21 -21.81 10.29
N GLY A 326 -8.27 -21.44 9.55
CA GLY A 326 -9.67 -21.64 9.93
C GLY A 326 -10.10 -20.88 11.19
N LYS A 327 -9.18 -20.14 11.82
CA LYS A 327 -9.36 -19.37 13.04
C LYS A 327 -8.54 -18.10 12.94
N SER A 328 -9.20 -16.97 13.16
CA SER A 328 -8.58 -15.65 13.21
C SER A 328 -9.04 -14.94 14.47
N PRO A 329 -8.17 -14.16 15.14
CA PRO A 329 -8.58 -13.29 16.22
C PRO A 329 -9.38 -12.07 15.72
N ALA A 330 -9.38 -11.79 14.42
CA ALA A 330 -10.01 -10.60 13.84
C ALA A 330 -11.37 -10.89 13.21
N PHE A 331 -11.59 -12.09 12.65
CA PHE A 331 -12.82 -12.42 11.94
C PHE A 331 -13.33 -13.82 12.30
N GLU A 332 -14.64 -13.94 12.43
CA GLU A 332 -15.33 -15.22 12.40
C GLU A 332 -15.98 -15.42 11.03
N LEU A 333 -15.65 -16.53 10.37
CA LEU A 333 -16.14 -16.89 9.05
C LEU A 333 -16.92 -18.20 9.10
N ARG A 334 -18.17 -18.18 8.64
CA ARG A 334 -19.04 -19.36 8.52
C ARG A 334 -19.51 -19.49 7.08
N LEU A 335 -19.15 -20.61 6.47
CA LEU A 335 -19.54 -20.94 5.10
C LEU A 335 -20.66 -21.97 5.11
N ARG A 336 -21.68 -21.77 4.29
CA ARG A 336 -22.73 -22.75 4.03
C ARG A 336 -22.90 -22.90 2.53
N SER A 337 -22.79 -24.13 2.06
CA SER A 337 -23.05 -24.51 0.67
C SER A 337 -24.22 -25.49 0.64
N SER A 338 -25.16 -25.26 -0.27
CA SER A 338 -26.26 -26.20 -0.54
C SER A 338 -26.43 -26.37 -2.03
N GLU A 339 -26.75 -27.59 -2.44
CA GLU A 339 -27.22 -27.83 -3.80
C GLU A 339 -28.55 -27.10 -4.03
N ASP A 340 -28.69 -26.53 -5.22
CA ASP A 340 -29.90 -25.85 -5.66
C ASP A 340 -30.17 -26.20 -7.13
N SER A 341 -31.42 -26.10 -7.55
CA SER A 341 -31.79 -26.19 -8.96
C SER A 341 -31.92 -24.78 -9.50
N CYS A 342 -31.14 -24.44 -10.54
CA CYS A 342 -31.36 -23.16 -11.22
C CYS A 342 -32.80 -23.09 -11.73
N ARG A 343 -33.53 -22.05 -11.34
CA ARG A 343 -34.94 -21.83 -11.72
C ARG A 343 -35.08 -21.98 -13.24
N ASN A 344 -35.65 -23.13 -13.66
CA ASN A 344 -36.03 -23.53 -15.01
C ASN A 344 -35.07 -24.33 -15.92
N GLN A 345 -34.00 -24.97 -15.44
CA GLN A 345 -33.26 -25.95 -16.28
C GLN A 345 -32.70 -27.14 -15.50
N SER A 346 -32.46 -28.25 -16.21
CA SER A 346 -31.79 -29.50 -15.76
C SER A 346 -30.32 -29.31 -15.36
N VAL A 347 -29.91 -28.09 -15.01
CA VAL A 347 -28.53 -27.70 -14.74
C VAL A 347 -28.34 -27.60 -13.23
N SER A 348 -27.35 -28.34 -12.71
CA SER A 348 -27.00 -28.33 -11.30
C SER A 348 -26.42 -26.97 -10.90
N CYS A 349 -26.88 -26.45 -9.76
CA CYS A 349 -26.42 -25.19 -9.21
C CYS A 349 -26.12 -25.37 -7.71
N TYR A 350 -25.38 -24.44 -7.15
CA TYR A 350 -25.23 -24.36 -5.70
C TYR A 350 -25.41 -22.94 -5.22
N ASN A 351 -25.93 -22.83 -4.00
CA ASN A 351 -25.95 -21.61 -3.23
C ASN A 351 -24.77 -21.60 -2.28
N LEU A 352 -23.94 -20.55 -2.34
CA LEU A 352 -22.91 -20.29 -1.34
C LEU A 352 -23.32 -19.09 -0.50
N THR A 353 -23.51 -19.34 0.80
CA THR A 353 -23.74 -18.31 1.81
C THR A 353 -22.48 -18.12 2.64
N ILE A 354 -21.97 -16.89 2.64
CA ILE A 354 -20.76 -16.47 3.34
C ILE A 354 -21.21 -15.53 4.47
N CYS A 355 -21.18 -16.02 5.71
CA CYS A 355 -21.47 -15.22 6.88
C CYS A 355 -20.16 -14.83 7.59
N VAL A 356 -19.97 -13.54 7.80
CA VAL A 356 -18.77 -12.96 8.40
C VAL A 356 -19.15 -12.05 9.57
N GLN A 357 -18.34 -12.08 10.62
CA GLN A 357 -18.44 -11.17 11.76
C GLN A 357 -17.05 -10.68 12.14
N TYR A 358 -16.90 -9.38 12.41
CA TYR A 358 -15.66 -8.84 12.95
C TYR A 358 -15.58 -9.07 14.47
N THR A 359 -14.49 -9.69 14.91
CA THR A 359 -14.22 -10.06 16.31
C THR A 359 -12.96 -9.38 16.87
N GLY A 360 -12.31 -8.52 16.08
CA GLY A 360 -11.14 -7.76 16.50
C GLY A 360 -11.46 -6.67 17.54
N GLN A 361 -10.45 -5.86 17.89
CA GLN A 361 -10.56 -4.90 19.00
C GLN A 361 -11.26 -3.58 18.63
N ARG A 362 -11.44 -3.32 17.33
CA ARG A 362 -12.02 -2.06 16.84
C ARG A 362 -13.56 -2.14 16.91
N GLN A 363 -14.23 -0.99 16.94
CA GLN A 363 -15.70 -0.94 16.88
C GLN A 363 -16.24 -1.46 15.53
N LYS A 364 -15.53 -1.10 14.45
CA LYS A 364 -15.79 -1.54 13.07
C LYS A 364 -14.46 -1.72 12.34
N THR A 365 -14.48 -2.52 11.28
CA THR A 365 -13.36 -2.65 10.35
C THR A 365 -13.24 -1.43 9.46
N ASN A 366 -12.22 -1.44 8.61
CA ASN A 366 -12.25 -0.63 7.39
C ASN A 366 -12.99 -1.42 6.28
N MET A 367 -12.73 -1.11 5.00
CA MET A 367 -13.19 -1.94 3.88
C MET A 367 -12.71 -3.38 4.00
N VAL A 368 -13.62 -4.32 3.81
CA VAL A 368 -13.35 -5.76 3.84
C VAL A 368 -13.54 -6.32 2.44
N LEU A 369 -12.62 -7.18 2.02
CA LEU A 369 -12.78 -7.97 0.80
C LEU A 369 -13.14 -9.40 1.18
N ILE A 370 -14.20 -9.91 0.56
CA ILE A 370 -14.49 -11.34 0.52
C ILE A 370 -14.07 -11.85 -0.86
N GLN A 371 -13.04 -12.68 -0.89
CA GLN A 371 -12.62 -13.42 -2.09
C GLN A 371 -13.15 -14.83 -1.98
N ALA A 372 -14.07 -15.20 -2.87
CA ALA A 372 -14.64 -16.54 -2.94
C ALA A 372 -14.22 -17.19 -4.25
N ASP A 373 -13.40 -18.24 -4.16
CA ASP A 373 -13.06 -19.07 -5.29
C ASP A 373 -14.22 -20.03 -5.60
N LEU A 374 -14.62 -20.12 -6.85
CA LEU A 374 -15.72 -20.97 -7.29
C LEU A 374 -15.25 -22.42 -7.47
N LEU A 375 -16.16 -23.37 -7.26
CA LEU A 375 -15.89 -24.78 -7.57
C LEU A 375 -15.55 -24.94 -9.05
N SER A 376 -14.60 -25.83 -9.36
CA SER A 376 -14.18 -26.06 -10.74
C SER A 376 -15.37 -26.48 -11.61
N GLY A 377 -15.52 -25.82 -12.75
CA GLY A 377 -16.65 -26.07 -13.67
C GLY A 377 -17.92 -25.28 -13.35
N PHE A 378 -17.90 -24.36 -12.38
CA PHE A 378 -19.02 -23.49 -12.06
C PHE A 378 -18.72 -22.01 -12.37
N SER A 379 -19.76 -21.27 -12.75
CA SER A 379 -19.74 -19.81 -12.92
C SER A 379 -20.87 -19.14 -12.13
N SER A 380 -20.67 -17.89 -11.74
CA SER A 380 -21.67 -17.11 -11.01
C SER A 380 -22.87 -16.74 -11.86
N ILE A 381 -24.07 -16.74 -11.27
CA ILE A 381 -25.32 -16.32 -11.93
C ILE A 381 -25.51 -14.81 -11.81
N PRO A 382 -25.49 -14.04 -12.94
CA PRO A 382 -25.53 -12.58 -12.92
C PRO A 382 -26.70 -11.98 -12.12
N GLU A 383 -27.89 -12.60 -12.20
CA GLU A 383 -29.09 -12.11 -11.52
C GLU A 383 -28.90 -12.07 -10.00
N THR A 384 -28.30 -13.12 -9.41
CA THR A 384 -28.03 -13.16 -7.97
C THR A 384 -26.91 -12.23 -7.54
N ILE A 385 -25.96 -11.93 -8.44
CA ILE A 385 -24.92 -10.95 -8.18
C ILE A 385 -25.51 -9.54 -8.16
N ASN A 386 -26.42 -9.21 -9.08
CA ASN A 386 -27.10 -7.92 -9.09
C ASN A 386 -27.96 -7.72 -7.82
N GLU A 387 -28.58 -8.78 -7.29
CA GLU A 387 -29.27 -8.72 -6.00
C GLU A 387 -28.29 -8.44 -4.85
N LEU A 388 -27.11 -9.07 -4.88
CA LEU A 388 -26.06 -8.87 -3.90
C LEU A 388 -25.46 -7.46 -3.94
N GLU A 389 -25.38 -6.83 -5.12
CA GLU A 389 -24.95 -5.43 -5.27
C GLU A 389 -25.91 -4.43 -4.60
N ASN A 390 -27.18 -4.79 -4.42
CA ASN A 390 -28.17 -3.94 -3.73
C ASN A 390 -28.04 -4.00 -2.20
N HIS A 391 -27.21 -4.88 -1.65
CA HIS A 391 -26.99 -4.96 -0.22
C HIS A 391 -26.29 -3.67 0.27
N HIS A 392 -26.84 -3.04 1.30
CA HIS A 392 -26.39 -1.71 1.79
C HIS A 392 -24.89 -1.60 2.13
N LEU A 393 -24.25 -2.70 2.55
CA LEU A 393 -22.80 -2.73 2.82
C LEU A 393 -21.93 -3.00 1.58
N VAL A 394 -22.50 -3.48 0.47
CA VAL A 394 -21.73 -3.84 -0.74
C VAL A 394 -21.53 -2.59 -1.59
N LYS A 395 -20.26 -2.26 -1.87
CA LYS A 395 -19.90 -1.10 -2.71
C LYS A 395 -19.64 -1.48 -4.15
N LYS A 396 -19.08 -2.69 -4.36
CA LYS A 396 -18.69 -3.21 -5.66
C LYS A 396 -18.58 -4.73 -5.61
N ILE A 397 -18.90 -5.39 -6.72
CA ILE A 397 -18.54 -6.79 -6.93
C ILE A 397 -17.65 -6.87 -8.19
N GLU A 398 -16.54 -7.60 -8.09
CA GLU A 398 -15.70 -7.93 -9.24
C GLU A 398 -15.77 -9.43 -9.50
N ILE A 399 -16.14 -9.78 -10.73
CA ILE A 399 -16.18 -11.17 -11.19
C ILE A 399 -14.95 -11.41 -12.05
N LYS A 400 -14.12 -12.38 -11.64
CA LYS A 400 -13.06 -12.97 -12.46
C LYS A 400 -13.51 -14.36 -12.94
N MET A 401 -12.75 -15.01 -13.80
CA MET A 401 -13.15 -16.27 -14.43
C MET A 401 -13.63 -17.35 -13.42
N ASP A 402 -12.97 -17.46 -12.28
CA ASP A 402 -13.17 -18.51 -11.26
C ASP A 402 -13.25 -17.94 -9.83
N GLN A 403 -13.41 -16.63 -9.69
CA GLN A 403 -13.39 -15.94 -8.40
C GLN A 403 -14.36 -14.77 -8.38
N ILE A 404 -15.09 -14.63 -7.26
CA ILE A 404 -15.91 -13.45 -6.96
C ILE A 404 -15.23 -12.67 -5.85
N VAL A 405 -15.08 -11.36 -6.04
CA VAL A 405 -14.55 -10.44 -5.03
C VAL A 405 -15.63 -9.44 -4.65
N ILE A 406 -16.08 -9.50 -3.40
CA ILE A 406 -17.11 -8.61 -2.84
C ILE A 406 -16.39 -7.53 -2.01
N TYR A 407 -16.63 -6.27 -2.36
CA TYR A 407 -16.10 -5.10 -1.66
C TYR A 407 -17.15 -4.59 -0.66
N ILE A 408 -16.86 -4.74 0.63
CA ILE A 408 -17.74 -4.38 1.73
C ILE A 408 -17.21 -3.12 2.40
N ASP A 409 -18.09 -2.13 2.59
CA ASP A 409 -17.81 -0.84 3.23
C ASP A 409 -17.08 -0.99 4.57
N GLU A 410 -17.75 -1.66 5.51
CA GLU A 410 -17.25 -1.96 6.84
C GLU A 410 -18.01 -3.14 7.43
N LEU A 411 -17.40 -3.83 8.39
CA LEU A 411 -18.01 -4.85 9.22
C LEU A 411 -17.92 -4.43 10.68
N SER A 412 -19.02 -4.57 11.40
CA SER A 412 -19.07 -4.40 12.84
C SER A 412 -19.01 -5.76 13.53
N HIS A 413 -19.22 -5.75 14.84
CA HIS A 413 -19.45 -6.98 15.60
C HIS A 413 -20.77 -7.70 15.28
N GLU A 414 -21.58 -7.21 14.33
CA GLU A 414 -22.77 -7.90 13.85
C GLU A 414 -22.43 -8.85 12.69
N THR A 415 -23.06 -10.03 12.67
CA THR A 415 -22.88 -10.99 11.57
C THR A 415 -23.60 -10.51 10.32
N GLN A 416 -22.86 -10.42 9.22
CA GLN A 416 -23.38 -10.08 7.89
C GLN A 416 -23.23 -11.29 6.96
N CYS A 417 -24.26 -11.59 6.17
CA CYS A 417 -24.28 -12.77 5.30
C CYS A 417 -24.49 -12.35 3.85
N PHE A 418 -23.67 -12.91 2.96
CA PHE A 418 -23.66 -12.65 1.53
C PHE A 418 -23.89 -13.97 0.80
N SER A 419 -24.91 -14.04 -0.04
CA SER A 419 -25.28 -15.27 -0.75
C SER A 419 -25.42 -15.03 -2.24
N PHE A 420 -24.94 -15.99 -3.04
CA PHE A 420 -25.12 -15.99 -4.49
C PHE A 420 -25.20 -17.42 -5.02
N LEU A 421 -25.77 -17.56 -6.21
CA LEU A 421 -25.86 -18.85 -6.91
C LEU A 421 -24.73 -18.99 -7.93
N ALA A 422 -24.23 -20.21 -8.07
CA ALA A 422 -23.31 -20.60 -9.12
C ALA A 422 -23.89 -21.78 -9.91
N ARG A 423 -23.80 -21.69 -11.24
CA ARG A 423 -24.29 -22.67 -12.20
C ARG A 423 -23.16 -23.54 -12.71
N GLN A 424 -23.40 -24.84 -12.85
CA GLN A 424 -22.46 -25.76 -13.49
C GLN A 424 -22.41 -25.55 -15.01
N ASP A 425 -21.26 -25.15 -15.53
CA ASP A 425 -21.00 -25.08 -16.97
C ASP A 425 -20.27 -26.34 -17.48
N VAL A 426 -19.45 -26.98 -16.61
CA VAL A 426 -18.71 -28.21 -16.93
C VAL A 426 -18.87 -29.20 -15.78
N LEU A 427 -19.21 -30.45 -16.11
CA LEU A 427 -19.24 -31.54 -15.14
C LEU A 427 -17.80 -31.89 -14.73
N VAL A 428 -17.52 -31.79 -13.43
CA VAL A 428 -16.22 -32.12 -12.84
C VAL A 428 -16.43 -33.18 -11.77
N GLU A 429 -15.76 -34.32 -11.92
CA GLU A 429 -15.73 -35.38 -10.91
C GLU A 429 -14.69 -35.06 -9.82
N ASN A 430 -14.92 -35.55 -8.60
CA ASN A 430 -14.03 -35.36 -7.44
C ASN A 430 -13.72 -33.88 -7.12
N LEU A 431 -14.78 -33.06 -6.98
CA LEU A 431 -14.67 -31.65 -6.63
C LEU A 431 -13.80 -31.45 -5.38
N ALA A 432 -12.70 -30.72 -5.56
CA ALA A 432 -11.87 -30.26 -4.46
C ALA A 432 -12.55 -29.09 -3.74
N SER A 433 -12.31 -28.99 -2.43
CA SER A 433 -12.80 -27.83 -1.66
C SER A 433 -12.12 -26.55 -2.15
N GLN A 434 -12.85 -25.45 -2.17
CA GLN A 434 -12.36 -24.14 -2.60
C GLN A 434 -12.29 -23.14 -1.45
N LEU A 435 -11.44 -22.13 -1.63
CA LEU A 435 -11.12 -21.16 -0.60
C LEU A 435 -12.10 -19.99 -0.62
N VAL A 436 -12.58 -19.61 0.56
CA VAL A 436 -13.10 -18.27 0.81
C VAL A 436 -12.15 -17.57 1.77
N LYS A 437 -11.62 -16.43 1.34
CA LYS A 437 -10.74 -15.59 2.13
C LYS A 437 -11.43 -14.26 2.41
N VAL A 438 -11.43 -13.87 3.68
CA VAL A 438 -11.94 -12.58 4.14
C VAL A 438 -10.80 -11.84 4.81
N TYR A 439 -10.59 -10.58 4.45
CA TYR A 439 -9.56 -9.77 5.07
C TYR A 439 -9.92 -8.30 5.03
N ASP A 440 -9.47 -7.56 6.04
CA ASP A 440 -9.48 -6.11 5.99
C ASP A 440 -8.51 -5.69 4.88
N PHE A 441 -9.00 -4.95 3.88
CA PHE A 441 -8.23 -4.58 2.71
C PHE A 441 -6.95 -3.81 3.05
N TYR A 442 -6.94 -3.16 4.22
CA TYR A 442 -5.91 -2.22 4.65
C TYR A 442 -5.07 -2.74 5.81
N GLN A 443 -5.60 -3.67 6.61
CA GLN A 443 -4.87 -4.42 7.64
C GLN A 443 -4.84 -5.90 7.28
N ARG A 444 -3.95 -6.30 6.35
CA ARG A 444 -3.88 -7.68 5.84
C ARG A 444 -3.51 -8.74 6.89
N GLU A 445 -3.02 -8.31 8.05
CA GLU A 445 -2.81 -9.17 9.22
C GLU A 445 -4.14 -9.64 9.82
N GLU A 446 -5.20 -8.84 9.66
CA GLU A 446 -6.57 -9.19 9.99
C GLU A 446 -7.19 -9.92 8.80
N GLU A 447 -7.02 -11.24 8.79
CA GLU A 447 -7.59 -12.11 7.77
C GLU A 447 -8.10 -13.42 8.38
N VAL A 448 -9.06 -14.04 7.70
CA VAL A 448 -9.53 -15.40 7.98
C VAL A 448 -9.79 -16.11 6.66
N ASP A 449 -9.50 -17.39 6.63
CA ASP A 449 -9.74 -18.24 5.49
C ASP A 449 -10.46 -19.53 5.90
N ALA A 450 -11.33 -20.01 5.02
CA ALA A 450 -12.02 -21.27 5.22
C ALA A 450 -12.27 -21.94 3.87
N MET A 451 -12.28 -23.27 3.88
CA MET A 451 -12.57 -24.08 2.70
C MET A 451 -14.04 -24.50 2.72
N TYR A 452 -14.69 -24.50 1.56
CA TYR A 452 -16.03 -25.07 1.38
C TYR A 452 -16.04 -26.11 0.27
N ASN A 453 -17.02 -27.01 0.30
CA ASN A 453 -17.31 -27.96 -0.76
C ASN A 453 -18.81 -28.21 -0.80
N LEU A 454 -19.33 -28.83 -1.86
CA LEU A 454 -20.70 -29.32 -1.84
C LEU A 454 -20.79 -30.52 -0.88
N PRO A 455 -21.91 -30.66 -0.16
CA PRO A 455 -22.19 -31.90 0.56
C PRO A 455 -22.08 -33.05 -0.45
N ARG A 456 -21.21 -34.04 -0.19
CA ARG A 456 -21.06 -35.19 -1.08
C ARG A 456 -22.40 -35.92 -1.23
N LEU A 457 -22.75 -36.26 -2.47
CA LEU A 457 -23.68 -37.36 -2.79
C LEU A 457 -23.21 -38.68 -2.17
#